data_AF-A0A9D6MCF7-F1
#
_entry.id   AF-A0A9D6MCF7-F1
#
_cell.length_a   1.000
_cell.length_b   1.000
_cell.length_c   1.000
_cell.angle_alpha   90.00
_cell.angle_beta   90.00
_cell.angle_gamma   90.00
#
_symmetry.space_group_name_H-M   'P 1'
#
loop_
_entity.id
_entity.type
_entity.pdbx_description
1 polymer ?
#
loop_
_entity_poly.entity_id
_entity_poly.type
_entity_poly.pdbx_seq_one_letter_code
_entity_poly.pdbx_strand_id
1 'polypeptide(L)'
;MQLDLIGLQDQYSKLDTEDLLRLSESRDFTPEVQRLIDAELARRRDLEDVVAARAVHQLATLGISRGIDGAEISETLVKEGLSRDAAASIVRDAGDTVVFARRKAAESRMLRGVVMFAVGVSVTALTYQSAANTGGYYVVASGAIVVGSLEFLRGAKARLMDRRRSQDIDR
;
A
#
# COMPACT_ATOMS: atom_id res chain seq x y z
N MET A 1 -2.21 52.00 4.99
CA MET A 1 -2.08 50.92 5.98
C MET A 1 -1.98 49.62 5.18
N GLN A 2 -0.76 49.09 4.99
CA GLN A 2 -0.60 47.79 4.30
C GLN A 2 -1.02 46.71 5.29
N LEU A 3 -2.10 46.00 4.98
CA LEU A 3 -2.50 44.82 5.72
C LEU A 3 -1.45 43.73 5.51
N ASP A 4 -0.87 43.24 6.61
CA ASP A 4 0.05 42.10 6.59
C ASP A 4 -0.73 40.82 6.28
N LEU A 5 -0.91 40.56 4.98
CA LEU A 5 -1.63 39.40 4.44
C LEU A 5 -1.00 38.07 4.89
N ILE A 6 0.31 38.04 5.12
CA ILE A 6 1.03 36.83 5.55
C ILE A 6 0.73 36.53 7.02
N GLY A 7 0.79 37.55 7.87
CA GLY A 7 0.41 37.42 9.29
C GLY A 7 -1.04 36.99 9.48
N LEU A 8 -1.96 37.55 8.67
CA LEU A 8 -3.37 37.17 8.70
C LEU A 8 -3.57 35.71 8.27
N GLN A 9 -2.90 35.26 7.20
CA GLN A 9 -3.02 33.88 6.75
C GLN A 9 -2.55 32.87 7.81
N ASP A 10 -1.43 33.13 8.50
CA ASP A 10 -0.97 32.27 9.60
C ASP A 10 -1.98 32.25 10.76
N GLN A 11 -2.57 33.40 11.09
CA GLN A 11 -3.56 33.50 12.16
C GLN A 11 -4.85 32.71 11.83
N TYR A 12 -5.36 32.81 10.60
CA TYR A 12 -6.54 32.05 10.18
C TYR A 12 -6.26 30.55 10.02
N SER A 13 -5.02 30.16 9.69
CA SER A 13 -4.65 28.74 9.58
C SER A 13 -4.75 27.97 10.90
N LYS A 14 -4.65 28.68 12.04
CA LYS A 14 -4.73 28.11 13.39
C LYS A 14 -6.16 27.96 13.90
N LEU A 15 -7.14 28.57 13.22
CA LEU A 15 -8.53 28.50 13.63
C LEU A 15 -9.18 27.17 13.22
N ASP A 16 -10.10 26.73 14.06
CA ASP A 16 -11.04 25.64 13.80
C ASP A 16 -11.90 25.95 12.56
N THR A 17 -12.28 24.91 11.81
CA THR A 17 -13.23 25.01 10.70
C THR A 17 -14.57 25.61 11.14
N GLU A 18 -15.04 25.31 12.36
CA GLU A 18 -16.27 25.86 12.94
C GLU A 18 -16.15 27.37 13.19
N ASP A 19 -14.99 27.82 13.68
CA ASP A 19 -14.70 29.25 13.87
C ASP A 19 -14.59 29.98 12.53
N LEU A 20 -13.94 29.37 11.52
CA LEU A 20 -13.87 29.92 10.16
C LEU A 20 -15.25 30.04 9.51
N LEU A 21 -16.14 29.07 9.72
CA LEU A 21 -17.52 29.12 9.22
C LEU A 21 -18.30 30.27 9.85
N ARG A 22 -18.23 30.41 11.19
CA ARG A 22 -18.86 31.54 11.91
C ARG A 22 -18.31 32.90 11.46
N LEU A 23 -17.01 32.98 11.20
CA LEU A 23 -16.38 34.19 10.66
C LEU A 23 -16.85 34.48 9.22
N SER A 24 -17.01 33.47 8.37
CA SER A 24 -17.53 33.69 7.02
C SER A 24 -18.98 34.20 7.03
N GLU A 25 -19.78 33.76 8.00
CA GLU A 25 -21.20 34.13 8.12
C GLU A 25 -21.41 35.55 8.66
N SER A 26 -20.48 36.09 9.44
CA SER A 26 -20.69 37.36 10.14
C SER A 26 -20.74 38.58 9.21
N ARG A 27 -20.36 38.47 7.93
CA ARG A 27 -20.38 39.53 6.89
C ARG A 27 -19.71 40.87 7.25
N ASP A 28 -19.10 40.97 8.43
CA ASP A 28 -18.48 42.20 8.95
C ASP A 28 -17.06 42.42 8.41
N PHE A 29 -16.56 41.51 7.57
CA PHE A 29 -15.20 41.52 7.05
C PHE A 29 -15.07 42.28 5.73
N THR A 30 -13.85 42.78 5.45
CA THR A 30 -13.56 43.37 4.14
C THR A 30 -13.63 42.29 3.06
N PRO A 31 -13.92 42.65 1.80
CA PRO A 31 -13.99 41.69 0.70
C PRO A 31 -12.70 40.88 0.51
N GLU A 32 -11.53 41.42 0.87
CA GLU A 32 -10.28 40.66 0.80
C GLU A 32 -10.20 39.55 1.85
N VAL A 33 -10.62 39.83 3.09
CA VAL A 33 -10.62 38.84 4.18
C VAL A 33 -11.64 37.74 3.89
N GLN A 34 -12.82 38.10 3.37
CA GLN A 34 -13.84 37.13 2.99
C GLN A 34 -13.31 36.13 1.93
N ARG A 35 -12.62 36.63 0.90
CA ARG A 35 -12.00 35.76 -0.14
C ARG A 35 -10.95 34.81 0.44
N LEU A 36 -10.21 35.24 1.46
CA LEU A 36 -9.18 34.43 2.10
C LEU A 36 -9.80 33.31 2.96
N ILE A 37 -10.87 33.63 3.70
CA ILE A 37 -11.65 32.65 4.46
C ILE A 37 -12.29 31.62 3.51
N ASP A 38 -12.95 32.06 2.44
CA ASP A 38 -13.59 31.18 1.45
C ASP A 38 -12.57 30.25 0.77
N ALA A 39 -11.39 30.79 0.42
CA ALA A 39 -10.31 30.00 -0.18
C ALA A 39 -9.75 28.94 0.79
N GLU A 40 -9.60 29.27 2.07
CA GLU A 40 -9.10 28.32 3.08
C GLU A 40 -10.16 27.25 3.40
N LEU A 41 -11.44 27.61 3.47
CA LEU A 41 -12.53 26.63 3.63
C LEU A 41 -12.60 25.67 2.44
N ALA A 42 -12.48 26.17 1.20
CA ALA A 42 -12.40 25.32 0.02
C ALA A 42 -11.19 24.37 0.07
N ARG A 43 -10.02 24.88 0.46
CA ARG A 43 -8.79 24.08 0.63
C ARG A 43 -8.96 22.97 1.66
N ARG A 44 -9.62 23.25 2.79
CA ARG A 44 -9.86 22.25 3.84
C ARG A 44 -10.83 21.17 3.38
N ARG A 45 -11.89 21.55 2.68
CA ARG A 45 -12.84 20.61 2.09
C ARG A 45 -12.16 19.65 1.10
N ASP A 46 -11.30 20.17 0.23
CA ASP A 46 -10.52 19.33 -0.70
C ASP A 46 -9.60 18.35 0.06
N LEU A 47 -8.99 18.80 1.16
CA LEU A 47 -8.16 17.94 2.02
C LEU A 47 -8.98 16.85 2.71
N GLU A 48 -10.16 17.19 3.24
CA GLU A 48 -11.10 16.24 3.85
C GLU A 48 -11.53 15.17 2.84
N ASP A 49 -11.90 15.57 1.62
CA ASP A 49 -12.26 14.64 0.55
C ASP A 49 -11.10 13.69 0.19
N VAL A 50 -9.86 14.21 0.14
CA VAL A 50 -8.66 13.39 -0.09
C VAL A 50 -8.38 12.43 1.06
N VAL A 51 -8.54 12.87 2.32
CA VAL A 51 -8.33 12.03 3.51
C VAL A 51 -9.40 10.95 3.58
N ALA A 52 -10.66 11.29 3.35
CA ALA A 52 -11.77 10.34 3.29
C ALA A 52 -11.55 9.30 2.19
N ALA A 53 -11.18 9.74 0.98
CA ALA A 53 -10.86 8.84 -0.12
C ALA A 53 -9.71 7.87 0.22
N ARG A 54 -8.66 8.35 0.89
CA ARG A 54 -7.56 7.50 1.36
C ARG A 54 -7.99 6.50 2.42
N ALA A 55 -8.79 6.93 3.40
CA ALA A 55 -9.28 6.06 4.47
C ALA A 55 -10.15 4.93 3.90
N VAL A 56 -11.05 5.26 2.98
CA VAL A 56 -11.90 4.30 2.27
C VAL A 56 -11.05 3.31 1.46
N HIS A 57 -10.06 3.79 0.70
CA HIS A 57 -9.14 2.93 -0.05
C HIS A 57 -8.34 1.99 0.87
N GLN A 58 -7.84 2.48 2.01
CA GLN A 58 -7.12 1.67 2.99
C GLN A 58 -7.99 0.58 3.59
N LEU A 59 -9.25 0.90 3.91
CA LEU A 59 -10.22 -0.07 4.42
C LEU A 59 -10.49 -1.17 3.39
N ALA A 60 -10.73 -0.79 2.13
CA ALA A 60 -10.92 -1.75 1.03
C ALA A 60 -9.68 -2.65 0.84
N THR A 61 -8.48 -2.06 0.82
CA THR A 61 -7.20 -2.78 0.72
C THR A 61 -7.04 -3.78 1.85
N LEU A 62 -7.34 -3.38 3.10
CA LEU A 62 -7.26 -4.24 4.26
C LEU A 62 -8.28 -5.39 4.19
N GLY A 63 -9.51 -5.11 3.77
CA GLY A 63 -10.55 -6.13 3.60
C GLY A 63 -10.15 -7.20 2.59
N ILE A 64 -9.69 -6.78 1.40
CA ILE A 64 -9.20 -7.69 0.36
C ILE A 64 -7.99 -8.49 0.84
N SER A 65 -7.08 -7.85 1.58
CA SER A 65 -5.90 -8.52 2.14
C SER A 65 -6.27 -9.67 3.10
N ARG A 66 -7.38 -9.51 3.84
CA ARG A 66 -7.97 -10.50 4.76
C ARG A 66 -8.82 -11.56 4.05
N GLY A 67 -9.05 -11.42 2.75
CA GLY A 67 -9.85 -12.36 1.95
C GLY A 67 -11.35 -12.11 2.01
N ILE A 68 -11.78 -10.92 2.45
CA ILE A 68 -13.18 -10.49 2.34
C ILE A 68 -13.53 -10.35 0.85
N ASP A 69 -14.75 -10.75 0.48
CA ASP A 69 -15.19 -10.67 -0.90
C ASP A 69 -15.37 -9.20 -1.34
N GLY A 70 -15.00 -8.91 -2.59
CA GLY A 70 -15.07 -7.55 -3.13
C GLY A 70 -16.51 -7.01 -3.17
N ALA A 71 -17.50 -7.87 -3.38
CA ALA A 71 -18.91 -7.46 -3.40
C ALA A 71 -19.38 -7.04 -1.99
N GLU A 72 -18.95 -7.74 -0.95
CA GLU A 72 -19.26 -7.41 0.44
C GLU A 72 -18.65 -6.06 0.87
N ILE A 73 -17.39 -5.81 0.46
CA ILE A 73 -16.73 -4.52 0.68
C ILE A 73 -17.48 -3.42 -0.07
N SER A 74 -17.83 -3.65 -1.34
CA SER A 74 -18.57 -2.69 -2.16
C SER A 74 -19.93 -2.36 -1.53
N GLU A 75 -20.67 -3.36 -1.05
CA GLU A 75 -21.95 -3.16 -0.36
C GLU A 75 -21.78 -2.32 0.91
N THR A 76 -20.72 -2.59 1.68
CA THR A 76 -20.39 -1.81 2.88
C THR A 76 -20.11 -0.35 2.53
N LEU A 77 -19.31 -0.08 1.49
CA LEU A 77 -19.03 1.30 1.06
C LEU A 77 -20.28 2.03 0.55
N VAL A 78 -21.19 1.32 -0.11
CA VAL A 78 -22.48 1.89 -0.53
C VAL A 78 -23.36 2.23 0.68
N LYS A 79 -23.36 1.39 1.73
CA LYS A 79 -24.06 1.69 3.00
C LYS A 79 -23.50 2.92 3.69
N GLU A 80 -22.20 3.18 3.57
CA GLU A 80 -21.52 4.39 4.06
C GLU A 80 -21.74 5.62 3.16
N GLY A 81 -22.59 5.51 2.12
CA GLY A 81 -23.02 6.64 1.30
C GLY A 81 -22.24 6.84 0.00
N LEU A 82 -21.32 5.95 -0.36
CA LEU A 82 -20.67 6.01 -1.67
C LEU A 82 -21.62 5.56 -2.79
N SER A 83 -21.47 6.16 -3.96
CA SER A 83 -22.17 5.65 -5.15
C SER A 83 -21.67 4.24 -5.49
N ARG A 84 -22.55 3.42 -6.07
CA ARG A 84 -22.23 2.05 -6.47
C ARG A 84 -21.03 2.00 -7.43
N ASP A 85 -20.94 2.94 -8.36
CA ASP A 85 -19.83 3.02 -9.32
C ASP A 85 -18.52 3.42 -8.65
N ALA A 86 -18.54 4.39 -7.72
CA ALA A 86 -17.36 4.79 -6.97
C ALA A 86 -16.86 3.65 -6.07
N ALA A 87 -17.77 2.99 -5.34
CA ALA A 87 -17.44 1.85 -4.51
C ALA A 87 -16.83 0.70 -5.34
N ALA A 88 -17.42 0.37 -6.48
CA ALA A 88 -16.89 -0.66 -7.38
C ALA A 88 -15.51 -0.30 -7.94
N SER A 89 -15.30 0.97 -8.32
CA SER A 89 -14.00 1.45 -8.80
C SER A 89 -12.93 1.37 -7.72
N ILE A 90 -13.24 1.79 -6.49
CA ILE A 90 -12.29 1.74 -5.36
C ILE A 90 -11.94 0.30 -5.00
N VAL A 91 -12.93 -0.60 -4.95
CA VAL A 91 -12.68 -2.03 -4.66
C VAL A 91 -11.80 -2.66 -5.73
N ARG A 92 -12.03 -2.33 -7.01
CA ARG A 92 -11.20 -2.81 -8.12
C ARG A 92 -9.75 -2.32 -7.99
N ASP A 93 -9.55 -1.02 -7.80
CA ASP A 93 -8.22 -0.41 -7.65
C ASP A 93 -7.47 -0.95 -6.41
N ALA A 94 -8.18 -1.10 -5.29
CA ALA A 94 -7.63 -1.72 -4.09
C ALA A 94 -7.24 -3.19 -4.34
N GLY A 95 -8.05 -3.92 -5.12
CA GLY A 95 -7.76 -5.30 -5.52
C GLY A 95 -6.47 -5.41 -6.34
N ASP A 96 -6.35 -4.57 -7.37
CA ASP A 96 -5.16 -4.50 -8.22
C ASP A 96 -3.91 -4.15 -7.40
N THR A 97 -4.03 -3.21 -6.46
CA THR A 97 -2.97 -2.84 -5.54
C THR A 97 -2.51 -4.01 -4.66
N VAL A 98 -3.45 -4.79 -4.10
CA VAL A 98 -3.13 -5.97 -3.28
C VAL A 98 -2.46 -7.06 -4.11
N VAL A 99 -2.96 -7.33 -5.32
CA VAL A 99 -2.37 -8.33 -6.23
C VAL A 99 -0.94 -7.92 -6.63
N PHE A 100 -0.74 -6.65 -7.01
CA PHE A 100 0.57 -6.13 -7.35
C PHE A 100 1.56 -6.23 -6.17
N ALA A 101 1.13 -5.85 -4.97
CA ALA A 101 1.95 -5.93 -3.76
C ALA A 101 2.34 -7.39 -3.45
N ARG A 102 1.39 -8.34 -3.57
CA ARG A 102 1.66 -9.77 -3.36
C ARG A 102 2.66 -10.31 -4.39
N ARG A 103 2.50 -9.96 -5.66
CA ARG A 103 3.42 -10.36 -6.73
C ARG A 103 4.83 -9.84 -6.49
N LYS A 104 4.97 -8.55 -6.12
CA LYS A 104 6.27 -7.93 -5.79
C LYS A 104 6.92 -8.56 -4.56
N ALA A 105 6.14 -8.90 -3.54
CA ALA A 105 6.63 -9.62 -2.37
C ALA A 105 7.09 -11.05 -2.71
N ALA A 106 6.37 -11.74 -3.60
CA ALA A 106 6.77 -13.06 -4.08
C ALA A 106 8.07 -12.99 -4.90
N GLU A 107 8.22 -11.98 -5.76
CA GLU A 107 9.42 -11.78 -6.57
C GLU A 107 10.66 -11.51 -5.73
N SER A 108 10.57 -10.65 -4.72
CA SER A 108 11.70 -10.38 -3.81
C SER A 108 12.09 -11.61 -2.99
N ARG A 109 11.13 -12.43 -2.56
CA ARG A 109 11.39 -13.72 -1.90
C ARG A 109 12.07 -14.72 -2.84
N MET A 110 11.63 -14.81 -4.09
CA MET A 110 12.28 -15.65 -5.10
C MET A 110 13.73 -15.24 -5.32
N LEU A 111 14.01 -13.93 -5.46
CA LEU A 111 15.36 -13.43 -5.64
C LEU A 111 16.27 -13.77 -4.45
N ARG A 112 15.78 -13.57 -3.22
CA ARG A 112 16.52 -13.93 -2.00
C ARG A 112 16.82 -15.43 -1.94
N GLY A 113 15.83 -16.27 -2.26
CA GLY A 113 15.99 -17.72 -2.32
C GLY A 113 17.03 -18.15 -3.36
N VAL A 114 17.02 -17.54 -4.56
CA VAL A 114 18.00 -17.81 -5.62
C VAL A 114 19.41 -17.42 -5.18
N VAL A 115 19.58 -16.24 -4.57
CA VAL A 115 20.89 -15.78 -4.05
C VAL A 115 21.41 -16.74 -2.99
N MET A 116 20.56 -17.13 -2.03
CA MET A 116 20.96 -18.03 -0.96
C MET A 116 21.30 -19.43 -1.47
N PHE A 117 20.54 -19.94 -2.45
CA PHE A 117 20.84 -21.19 -3.14
C PHE A 117 22.19 -21.13 -3.85
N ALA A 118 22.46 -20.06 -4.61
CA ALA A 118 23.73 -19.87 -5.31
C ALA A 118 24.92 -19.83 -4.35
N VAL A 119 24.79 -19.14 -3.21
CA VAL A 119 25.81 -19.14 -2.15
C VAL A 119 26.06 -20.55 -1.61
N GLY A 120 25.00 -21.31 -1.32
CA GLY A 120 25.13 -22.70 -0.84
C GLY A 120 25.82 -23.62 -1.83
N VAL A 121 25.52 -23.49 -3.13
CA VAL A 121 26.16 -24.25 -4.21
C VAL A 121 27.65 -23.88 -4.32
N SER A 122 27.98 -22.59 -4.32
CA SER A 122 29.37 -22.11 -4.40
C SER A 122 30.23 -22.62 -3.24
N VAL A 123 29.71 -22.55 -2.01
CA VAL A 123 30.42 -23.08 -0.83
C VAL A 123 30.65 -24.59 -0.98
N THR A 124 29.64 -25.33 -1.39
CA THR A 124 29.75 -26.79 -1.58
C THR A 124 30.79 -27.15 -2.64
N ALA A 125 30.84 -26.41 -3.75
CA ALA A 125 31.83 -26.61 -4.80
C ALA A 125 33.27 -26.36 -4.31
N LEU A 126 33.48 -25.28 -3.54
CA LEU A 126 34.79 -24.96 -2.95
C LEU A 126 35.22 -26.00 -1.92
N THR A 127 34.30 -26.48 -1.07
CA THR A 127 34.57 -27.55 -0.11
C THR A 127 34.97 -28.84 -0.83
N TYR A 128 34.29 -29.20 -1.92
CA TYR A 128 34.63 -30.38 -2.72
C TYR A 128 36.01 -30.26 -3.36
N GLN A 129 36.36 -29.09 -3.92
CA GLN A 129 37.68 -28.84 -4.50
C GLN A 129 38.81 -28.91 -3.44
N SER A 130 38.59 -28.36 -2.25
CA SER A 130 39.55 -28.43 -1.15
C SER A 130 39.74 -29.87 -0.63
N ALA A 131 38.65 -30.63 -0.50
CA ALA A 131 38.70 -32.00 -0.04
C ALA A 131 39.38 -32.95 -1.04
N ALA A 132 39.11 -32.77 -2.35
CA ALA A 132 39.67 -33.60 -3.42
C ALA A 132 41.21 -33.53 -3.47
N ASN A 133 41.80 -32.41 -3.08
CA ASN A 133 43.26 -32.19 -3.12
C ASN A 133 43.99 -32.69 -1.86
N THR A 134 43.29 -32.91 -0.75
CA THR A 134 43.94 -33.08 0.57
C THR A 134 43.61 -34.41 1.26
N GLY A 135 42.51 -35.08 0.87
CA GLY A 135 42.05 -36.33 1.48
C GLY A 135 41.55 -36.15 2.92
N GLY A 136 40.24 -36.27 3.16
CA GLY A 136 39.66 -36.12 4.50
C GLY A 136 38.13 -36.11 4.52
N TYR A 137 37.54 -36.07 5.73
CA TYR A 137 36.08 -35.96 5.95
C TYR A 137 35.55 -34.60 5.51
N TYR A 138 34.43 -34.56 4.80
CA TYR A 138 33.79 -33.33 4.32
C TYR A 138 32.48 -33.04 5.05
N VAL A 139 32.31 -31.77 5.40
CA VAL A 139 31.03 -31.23 5.87
C VAL A 139 30.27 -30.75 4.64
N VAL A 140 29.24 -31.48 4.25
CA VAL A 140 28.27 -30.99 3.25
C VAL A 140 27.50 -29.85 3.89
N ALA A 141 27.53 -28.66 3.30
CA ALA A 141 26.74 -27.49 3.73
C ALA A 141 25.25 -27.68 3.40
N SER A 142 24.66 -28.79 3.82
CA SER A 142 23.28 -29.20 3.58
C SER A 142 22.29 -28.19 4.17
N GLY A 143 22.64 -27.49 5.24
CA GLY A 143 21.79 -26.45 5.85
C GLY A 143 21.45 -25.30 4.89
N ALA A 144 22.42 -24.76 4.16
CA ALA A 144 22.19 -23.65 3.23
C ALA A 144 21.36 -24.08 2.01
N ILE A 145 21.63 -25.29 1.49
CA ILE A 145 20.89 -25.87 0.36
C ILE A 145 19.43 -26.16 0.75
N VAL A 146 19.20 -26.72 1.94
CA VAL A 146 17.85 -27.03 2.44
C VAL A 146 17.05 -25.76 2.69
N VAL A 147 17.64 -24.75 3.34
CA VAL A 147 16.96 -23.47 3.60
C VAL A 147 16.64 -22.75 2.29
N GLY A 148 17.59 -22.66 1.36
CA GLY A 148 17.38 -22.05 0.04
C GLY A 148 16.29 -22.76 -0.78
N SER A 149 16.29 -24.10 -0.75
CA SER A 149 15.26 -24.91 -1.45
C SER A 149 13.86 -24.70 -0.85
N LEU A 150 13.75 -24.61 0.49
CA LEU A 150 12.49 -24.33 1.16
C LEU A 150 11.93 -22.93 0.82
N GLU A 151 12.78 -21.89 0.79
CA GLU A 151 12.36 -20.56 0.40
C GLU A 151 11.92 -20.50 -1.08
N PHE A 152 12.67 -21.16 -1.97
CA PHE A 152 12.32 -21.26 -3.38
C PHE A 152 10.98 -21.96 -3.61
N LEU A 153 10.76 -23.11 -2.95
CA LEU A 153 9.49 -23.86 -3.06
C LEU A 153 8.30 -23.07 -2.50
N ARG A 154 8.47 -22.33 -1.41
CA ARG A 154 7.43 -21.43 -0.88
C ARG A 154 7.09 -20.31 -1.86
N GLY A 155 8.09 -19.71 -2.51
CA GLY A 155 7.88 -18.70 -3.56
C GLY A 155 7.18 -19.27 -4.79
N ALA A 156 7.62 -20.45 -5.26
CA ALA A 156 7.05 -21.12 -6.42
C ALA A 156 5.58 -21.52 -6.20
N LYS A 157 5.24 -22.07 -5.02
CA LYS A 157 3.87 -22.45 -4.66
C LYS A 157 2.94 -21.23 -4.62
N ALA A 158 3.39 -20.10 -4.07
CA ALA A 158 2.63 -18.86 -4.06
C ALA A 158 2.30 -18.37 -5.49
N ARG A 159 3.29 -18.42 -6.40
CA ARG A 159 3.11 -18.06 -7.82
C ARG A 159 2.17 -19.02 -8.57
N LEU A 160 2.21 -20.30 -8.23
CA LEU A 160 1.37 -21.34 -8.85
C LEU A 160 -0.10 -21.22 -8.42
N MET A 161 -0.35 -20.88 -7.15
CA MET A 161 -1.70 -20.61 -6.64
C MET A 161 -2.32 -19.38 -7.32
N ASP A 162 -1.53 -18.34 -7.57
CA ASP A 162 -1.98 -17.14 -8.30
C ASP A 162 -2.45 -17.49 -9.73
N ARG A 163 -1.72 -18.36 -10.45
CA ARG A 163 -2.09 -18.78 -11.81
C ARG A 163 -3.39 -19.60 -11.87
N ARG A 164 -3.65 -20.47 -10.88
CA ARG A 164 -4.89 -21.26 -10.85
C ARG A 164 -6.10 -20.37 -10.58
N ARG A 165 -5.97 -19.39 -9.68
CA ARG A 165 -7.07 -18.46 -9.37
C ARG A 165 -7.46 -17.59 -10.56
N SER A 166 -6.50 -17.24 -11.43
CA SER A 166 -6.79 -16.52 -12.67
C SER A 166 -7.54 -17.37 -13.70
N GLN A 167 -7.37 -18.70 -13.73
CA GLN A 167 -8.08 -19.58 -14.67
C GLN A 167 -9.53 -19.85 -14.27
N ASP A 168 -9.86 -19.77 -12.98
CA ASP A 168 -11.23 -19.94 -12.49
C ASP A 168 -12.09 -18.66 -12.65
N ILE A 169 -11.47 -17.49 -12.86
CA ILE A 169 -12.19 -16.22 -13.08
C ILE A 169 -12.61 -16.05 -14.56
N ASP A 170 -11.94 -16.75 -15.48
CA ASP A 170 -12.24 -16.72 -16.93
C ASP A 170 -13.25 -17.81 -17.39
N ARG A 171 -13.84 -18.57 -16.46
CA ARG A 171 -14.89 -19.57 -16.73
C ARG A 171 -16.23 -19.15 -16.16
#